data_AF-A0AAE5CDQ0-F1
#
_entry.id   AF-A0AAE5CDQ0-F1
#
_cell.length_a   1.000
_cell.length_b   1.000
_cell.length_c   1.000
_cell.angle_alpha   90.00
_cell.angle_beta   90.00
_cell.angle_gamma   90.00
#
_symmetry.space_group_name_H-M   'P 1'
#
loop_
_entity.id
_entity.type
_entity.pdbx_description
1 polymer ?
#
loop_
_entity_poly.entity_id
_entity_poly.type
_entity_poly.pdbx_seq_one_letter_code
_entity_poly.pdbx_strand_id
1 'polypeptide(L)' 'MSDSLKTRVREKLLRQLSQNGGHPVEEVESDDPRLVAIDSDLAALDEVAEDDPLVEELATKYWVP' A
#
# COMPACT_ATOMS: atom_id res chain seq x y z
N MET A 1 2.81 -16.92 11.80
CA MET A 1 2.60 -15.71 10.98
C MET A 1 3.20 -14.58 11.78
N SER A 2 4.48 -14.30 11.53
CA SER A 2 5.21 -13.26 12.23
C SER A 2 4.59 -11.92 11.86
N ASP A 3 4.25 -11.13 12.87
CA ASP A 3 3.74 -9.77 12.69
C ASP A 3 4.91 -8.86 12.28
N SER A 4 5.42 -9.07 11.07
CA SER A 4 6.54 -8.32 10.50
C SER A 4 6.03 -6.98 9.95
N LEU A 5 6.89 -5.95 9.97
CA LEU A 5 6.58 -4.61 9.47
C LEU A 5 6.01 -4.66 8.04
N LYS A 6 6.59 -5.50 7.18
CA LYS A 6 6.10 -5.78 5.82
C LYS A 6 4.61 -6.16 5.76
N THR A 7 4.18 -7.03 6.67
CA THR A 7 2.77 -7.46 6.74
C THR A 7 1.86 -6.30 7.10
N ARG A 8 2.22 -5.51 8.12
CA ARG A 8 1.46 -4.33 8.55
C ARG A 8 1.36 -3.28 7.44
N VAL A 9 2.45 -3.06 6.70
CA VAL A 9 2.48 -2.13 5.56
C VAL A 9 1.56 -2.63 4.44
N ARG A 10 1.64 -3.92 4.10
CA ARG A 10 0.77 -4.53 3.08
C ARG A 10 -0.71 -4.39 3.43
N GLU A 11 -1.09 -4.71 4.66
CA GLU A 11 -2.48 -4.59 5.13
C GLU A 11 -2.97 -3.13 5.10
N LYS A 12 -2.11 -2.18 5.47
CA LYS A 12 -2.43 -0.75 5.39
C LYS A 12 -2.73 -0.32 3.95
N LEU A 13 -1.88 -0.71 2.99
CA LEU A 13 -2.03 -0.37 1.57
C LEU A 13 -3.32 -0.96 0.99
N LEU A 14 -3.60 -2.24 1.24
CA LEU A 14 -4.84 -2.90 0.82
C LEU A 14 -6.09 -2.24 1.42
N ARG A 15 -6.01 -1.81 2.68
CA ARG A 15 -7.10 -1.06 3.33
C ARG A 15 -7.34 0.29 2.67
N GLN A 16 -6.28 1.02 2.31
CA GLN A 16 -6.44 2.30 1.60
C GLN A 16 -7.03 2.11 0.21
N LEU A 17 -6.58 1.09 -0.53
CA LEU A 17 -7.07 0.79 -1.86
C LEU A 17 -8.56 0.42 -1.85
N SER A 18 -8.98 -0.43 -0.91
CA SER A 18 -10.39 -0.79 -0.73
C SER A 18 -11.27 0.36 -0.20
N GLN A 19 -10.72 1.24 0.65
CA GLN A 19 -11.46 2.40 1.19
C GLN A 19 -11.61 3.53 0.18
N ASN A 20 -10.58 3.81 -0.63
CA ASN A 20 -10.65 4.83 -1.68
C ASN A 20 -11.42 4.33 -2.92
N GLY A 21 -11.47 3.02 -3.18
CA GLY A 21 -12.29 2.44 -4.26
C GLY A 21 -13.79 2.38 -3.95
N GLY A 22 -14.22 2.77 -2.74
CA GLY A 22 -15.59 2.64 -2.24
C GLY A 22 -16.43 3.91 -2.25
N HIS A 23 -15.92 5.04 -2.76
CA HIS A 23 -16.72 6.26 -2.85
C HIS A 23 -17.47 6.30 -4.18
N PRO A 24 -18.81 6.47 -4.19
CA PRO A 24 -19.56 6.69 -5.41
C PRO A 24 -19.32 8.13 -5.88
N VAL A 25 -18.14 8.37 -6.41
CA VAL A 25 -17.92 9.45 -7.39
C VAL A 25 -17.93 8.76 -8.73
N GLU A 26 -19.07 8.89 -9.39
CA GLU A 26 -19.34 8.57 -10.77
C GLU A 26 -18.06 8.64 -11.62
N GLU A 27 -17.63 7.48 -12.13
CA GLU A 27 -16.77 7.38 -13.32
C GLU A 27 -15.45 8.17 -13.32
N VAL A 28 -14.79 8.34 -12.17
CA VAL A 28 -13.36 8.70 -12.21
C VAL A 28 -12.57 7.42 -12.43
N GLU A 29 -12.34 7.20 -13.71
CA GLU A 29 -11.49 6.21 -14.34
C GLU A 29 -10.24 5.91 -13.50
N SER A 30 -9.70 4.70 -13.64
CA SER A 30 -8.61 4.07 -12.88
C SER A 30 -7.24 4.81 -12.84
N ASP A 31 -7.23 6.12 -13.06
CA ASP A 31 -6.10 7.04 -13.13
C ASP A 31 -5.95 7.90 -11.85
N ASP A 32 -6.64 7.60 -10.74
CA ASP A 32 -6.39 8.35 -9.49
C ASP A 32 -4.91 8.11 -9.10
N PRO A 33 -4.05 9.15 -9.17
CA PRO A 33 -2.60 8.96 -9.08
C PRO A 33 -2.18 8.41 -7.72
N ARG A 34 -3.04 8.56 -6.70
CA ARG A 34 -2.86 7.97 -5.39
C ARG A 34 -3.08 6.46 -5.38
N LEU A 35 -4.07 5.97 -6.13
CA LEU A 35 -4.35 4.52 -6.24
C LEU A 35 -3.25 3.83 -7.06
N VAL A 36 -2.79 4.45 -8.15
CA VAL A 36 -1.67 3.94 -8.96
C VAL A 36 -0.38 3.86 -8.14
N ALA A 37 -0.10 4.87 -7.32
CA ALA A 37 1.06 4.86 -6.43
C ALA A 37 0.97 3.74 -5.37
N ILE A 38 -0.21 3.53 -4.77
CA ILE A 38 -0.45 2.46 -3.80
C ILE A 38 -0.26 1.08 -4.44
N ASP A 39 -0.78 0.88 -5.65
CA ASP A 39 -0.65 -0.39 -6.38
C ASP A 39 0.82 -0.68 -6.74
N SER A 40 1.54 0.32 -7.24
CA SER A 40 2.98 0.23 -7.55
C SER A 40 3.82 -0.06 -6.31
N ASP A 41 3.53 0.62 -5.19
CA ASP A 41 4.22 0.39 -3.92
C ASP A 41 3.93 -1.02 -3.36
N LEU A 42 2.71 -1.54 -3.57
CA LEU A 42 2.33 -2.88 -3.14
C LEU A 42 3.00 -3.97 -3.99
N ALA A 43 3.16 -3.73 -5.30
CA ALA A 43 3.94 -4.59 -6.19
C ALA A 43 5.42 -4.64 -5.75
N ALA A 44 6.04 -3.46 -5.53
CA ALA A 44 7.41 -3.37 -5.04
C ALA A 44 7.58 -4.07 -3.67
N LEU A 45 6.61 -3.92 -2.77
CA LEU A 45 6.61 -4.58 -1.47
C LEU A 45 6.57 -6.11 -1.61
N ASP A 46 5.85 -6.67 -2.59
CA ASP A 46 5.77 -8.12 -2.79
C ASP A 46 7.11 -8.71 -3.27
N GLU A 47 7.86 -7.96 -4.09
CA GLU A 47 9.15 -8.37 -4.66
C GLU A 47 10.33 -8.33 -3.68
N VAL A 48 10.28 -7.47 -2.65
CA VAL A 48 11.38 -7.31 -1.69
C VAL A 48 11.30 -8.28 -0.50
N ALA A 49 12.41 -8.47 0.22
CA ALA A 49 12.40 -9.23 1.47
C ALA A 49 11.80 -8.43 2.64
N GLU A 50 11.51 -9.09 3.76
CA GLU A 50 10.98 -8.42 4.96
C GLU A 50 11.98 -7.51 5.69
N ASP A 51 13.29 -7.74 5.52
CA ASP A 51 14.39 -6.90 6.02
C ASP A 51 14.88 -5.87 4.98
N ASP A 52 14.15 -5.68 3.87
CA ASP A 52 14.54 -4.71 2.85
C ASP A 52 14.28 -3.28 3.33
N PRO A 53 15.21 -2.32 3.12
CA PRO A 53 15.02 -0.92 3.51
C PRO A 53 13.75 -0.30 2.91
N LEU A 54 13.29 -0.80 1.75
CA LEU A 54 12.05 -0.35 1.12
C LEU A 54 10.83 -0.57 2.03
N VAL A 55 10.84 -1.60 2.88
CA VAL A 55 9.77 -1.85 3.86
C VAL A 55 9.68 -0.71 4.88
N GLU A 56 10.82 -0.24 5.40
CA GLU A 56 10.88 0.89 6.35
C GLU A 56 10.52 2.22 5.69
N GLU A 57 10.94 2.42 4.43
CA GLU A 57 10.57 3.60 3.64
C GLU A 57 9.07 3.66 3.42
N LEU A 58 8.45 2.54 3.01
CA LEU A 58 7.00 2.45 2.85
C LEU A 58 6.27 2.56 4.19
N ALA A 59 6.80 2.00 5.27
CA ALA A 59 6.23 2.18 6.60
C ALA A 59 6.20 3.66 7.01
N THR A 60 7.28 4.39 6.77
CA THR A 60 7.35 5.83 7.04
C THR A 60 6.41 6.63 6.14
N LYS A 61 6.39 6.32 4.83
CA LYS A 61 5.52 6.97 3.83
C LYS A 61 4.05 6.82 4.16
N TYR A 62 3.64 5.62 4.61
CA TYR A 62 2.25 5.27 4.89
C TYR A 62 1.87 5.33 6.38
N TRP A 63 2.80 5.80 7.23
CA TRP A 63 2.63 5.98 8.66
C TRP A 63 2.19 4.68 9.36
N VAL A 64 2.96 3.62 9.14
CA VAL A 64 2.77 2.28 9.72
C VAL A 64 3.76 2.09 10.87
N PRO A 65 3.29 1.73 12.08
CA PRO A 65 4.13 1.50 13.25
C PRO A 65 4.68 0.07 13.36
#